data_AF-A0A5C3KGU0-F1
#
_entry.id   AF-A0A5C3KGU0-F1
#
_cell.length_a   1.000
_cell.length_b   1.000
_cell.length_c   1.000
_cell.angle_alpha   90.00
_cell.angle_beta   90.00
_cell.angle_gamma   90.00
#
_symmetry.space_group_name_H-M   'P 1'
#
loop_
_entity.id
_entity.type
_entity.pdbx_description
1 polymer ?
#
loop_
_entity_poly.entity_id
_entity_poly.type
_entity_poly.pdbx_seq_one_letter_code
_entity_poly.pdbx_strand_id
1 'polypeptide(L)'
;MPTIDLDTVGVVKLEGFREFFFTQCLANEPNNNNLGKHPYFDLKNLHDWVQESALQLYVKLAECGQPCIEEWSQNKLEELKLSGSHLKAFQRFLVMPKYETNKYFSLGNQKAWFKDQAHTVWYNHVLKEGSSRSPGASPYILWPPSLKDVSYKSKVVKILQVFIFYCTTISICLTIFCCSAFAENPLFPVVSKKHDEDTFVTEQVGNKIKIKITDSVFVDHIETITQALLTWTVPQDNTAYLLKLDDVVLPKKKGKTTAGMDLSIDAFIQSEDQDAWHGSTGRPVRGDSWTYNLGDDPYETVRCHVATLSCSGVSVCTHFDKAILEDCQHYDPDQEDTRLLWAKAMNANALQADCDLANVIRFYQIISSSTCPNSGCKEQPKLQVLPVASWDGKNFIVGCSHPEWSLAKRHLHRNISIPEAVNENVLLYVMAHAGHLPESALQGESCNLNHKCPIAVHPCSHKQYCSLSHMVNGVAIRSPMINHTCLSRMKIYVPPSNKEQELVTTAIMAVGTSGLTHQQLLSAPTTTALCGGQLLNTVAIPYLNNRCLYDAITEHKRKEFPKGLQWEGVQHNYLTLQSKLPVAQCYIHSMITQNGCQMVVTMNPDLAKHIHDATSLAIDFTYK
;
A
#
# COMPACT_ATOMS: atom_id res chain seq x y z
N MET A 1 35.80 -10.21 -17.31
CA MET A 1 35.25 -9.87 -15.98
C MET A 1 36.37 -9.95 -14.96
N PRO A 2 36.42 -9.08 -13.94
CA PRO A 2 37.42 -9.20 -12.90
C PRO A 2 37.09 -10.42 -12.03
N THR A 3 38.07 -11.31 -11.86
CA THR A 3 38.04 -12.41 -10.91
C THR A 3 37.97 -11.83 -9.50
N ILE A 4 36.96 -12.21 -8.71
CA ILE A 4 36.88 -11.80 -7.30
C ILE A 4 37.97 -12.57 -6.55
N ASP A 5 38.95 -11.83 -6.04
CA ASP A 5 40.01 -12.37 -5.21
C ASP A 5 39.46 -12.67 -3.80
N LEU A 6 39.31 -13.95 -3.48
CA LEU A 6 38.73 -14.41 -2.21
C LEU A 6 39.58 -14.03 -1.00
N ASP A 7 40.88 -13.74 -1.19
CA ASP A 7 41.76 -13.29 -0.12
C ASP A 7 41.44 -11.84 0.32
N THR A 8 40.63 -11.11 -0.47
CA THR A 8 40.21 -9.73 -0.17
C THR A 8 38.82 -9.63 0.49
N VAL A 9 38.06 -10.72 0.54
CA VAL A 9 36.73 -10.74 1.18
C VAL A 9 36.92 -11.02 2.67
N GLY A 10 37.06 -9.94 3.46
CA GLY A 10 37.22 -10.04 4.91
C GLY A 10 36.09 -10.82 5.58
N VAL A 11 36.45 -11.55 6.65
CA VAL A 11 35.58 -12.45 7.44
C VAL A 11 34.23 -11.82 7.79
N VAL A 12 34.21 -10.52 8.10
CA VAL A 12 32.99 -9.75 8.43
C VAL A 12 31.95 -9.75 7.30
N LYS A 13 32.38 -9.72 6.02
CA LYS A 13 31.46 -9.79 4.87
C LYS A 13 30.86 -11.20 4.72
N LEU A 14 31.66 -12.23 5.01
CA LEU A 14 31.20 -13.62 5.00
C LEU A 14 30.22 -13.90 6.16
N GLU A 15 30.45 -13.29 7.32
CA GLU A 15 29.54 -13.32 8.48
C GLU A 15 28.21 -12.64 8.16
N GLY A 16 28.25 -11.44 7.56
CA GLY A 16 27.05 -10.74 7.12
C GLY A 16 26.25 -11.54 6.07
N PHE A 17 26.94 -12.22 5.15
CA PHE A 17 26.31 -13.07 4.15
C PHE A 17 25.65 -14.32 4.76
N ARG A 18 26.33 -14.97 5.73
CA ARG A 18 25.78 -16.08 6.53
C ARG A 18 24.48 -15.65 7.22
N GLU A 19 24.51 -14.53 7.92
CA GLU A 19 23.35 -14.06 8.69
C GLU A 19 22.17 -13.67 7.80
N PHE A 20 22.44 -13.03 6.65
CA PHE A 20 21.42 -12.69 5.67
C PHE A 20 20.73 -13.95 5.11
N PHE A 21 21.49 -14.97 4.71
CA PHE A 21 20.95 -16.20 4.12
C PHE A 21 20.15 -17.02 5.14
N PHE A 22 20.64 -17.17 6.37
CA PHE A 22 19.96 -17.93 7.42
C PHE A 22 18.66 -17.26 7.89
N THR A 23 18.63 -15.93 7.95
CA THR A 23 17.43 -15.17 8.36
C THR A 23 16.29 -15.36 7.36
N GLN A 24 16.61 -15.49 6.06
CA GLN A 24 15.60 -15.68 5.01
C GLN A 24 15.11 -17.14 4.89
N CYS A 25 16.01 -18.12 5.06
CA CYS A 25 15.63 -19.53 4.91
C CYS A 25 14.94 -20.13 6.14
N LEU A 26 15.12 -19.57 7.35
CA LEU A 26 14.65 -20.18 8.61
C LEU A 26 13.59 -19.36 9.36
N ALA A 27 13.06 -18.29 8.78
CA ALA A 27 12.02 -17.46 9.40
C ALA A 27 10.70 -18.19 9.74
N ASN A 28 10.55 -19.47 9.37
CA ASN A 28 9.34 -20.27 9.57
C ASN A 28 9.47 -21.43 10.58
N GLU A 29 10.59 -21.61 11.31
CA GLU A 29 10.69 -22.65 12.35
C GLU A 29 10.66 -22.09 13.78
N PRO A 30 9.71 -22.52 14.65
CA PRO A 30 9.57 -21.91 15.98
C PRO A 30 10.54 -22.40 17.07
N ASN A 31 11.44 -23.36 16.86
CA ASN A 31 12.11 -24.05 17.98
C ASN A 31 13.51 -24.63 17.69
N ASN A 32 14.49 -23.83 17.28
CA ASN A 32 15.87 -24.37 17.24
C ASN A 32 17.00 -23.34 17.53
N ASN A 33 17.34 -23.18 18.81
CA ASN A 33 18.38 -22.24 19.28
C ASN A 33 19.82 -22.83 19.34
N ASN A 34 20.11 -23.95 18.67
CA ASN A 34 21.38 -24.67 18.85
C ASN A 34 22.25 -24.85 17.59
N LEU A 35 22.05 -24.06 16.52
CA LEU A 35 22.84 -24.21 15.29
C LEU A 35 24.30 -23.72 15.40
N GLY A 36 24.62 -22.81 16.33
CA GLY A 36 25.97 -22.24 16.48
C GLY A 36 27.07 -23.20 16.95
N LYS A 37 26.75 -24.48 17.20
CA LYS A 37 27.70 -25.47 17.72
C LYS A 37 27.78 -26.76 16.89
N HIS A 38 27.20 -26.79 15.69
CA HIS A 38 27.24 -28.00 14.86
C HIS A 38 28.62 -28.11 14.16
N PRO A 39 29.30 -29.28 14.18
CA PRO A 39 30.71 -29.42 13.76
C PRO A 39 31.01 -29.11 12.28
N TYR A 40 29.98 -28.96 11.44
CA TYR A 40 30.11 -28.56 10.04
C TYR A 40 30.02 -27.05 9.81
N PHE A 41 29.67 -26.27 10.86
CA PHE A 41 29.59 -24.82 10.78
C PHE A 41 30.54 -24.08 11.73
N ASP A 42 31.65 -24.75 12.06
CA ASP A 42 32.77 -24.16 12.78
C ASP A 42 33.59 -23.26 11.83
N LEU A 43 33.83 -22.01 12.24
CA LEU A 43 34.66 -21.04 11.52
C LEU A 43 36.11 -21.52 11.33
N LYS A 44 36.53 -22.57 12.04
CA LYS A 44 37.84 -23.20 11.91
C LYS A 44 38.05 -23.99 10.62
N ASN A 45 36.98 -24.34 9.88
CA ASN A 45 37.06 -25.11 8.62
C ASN A 45 36.48 -24.33 7.43
N LEU A 46 36.89 -23.07 7.26
CA LEU A 46 36.43 -22.19 6.18
C LEU A 46 36.64 -22.80 4.77
N HIS A 47 37.71 -23.58 4.57
CA HIS A 47 38.05 -24.17 3.26
C HIS A 47 37.02 -25.16 2.71
N ASP A 48 36.20 -25.79 3.56
CA ASP A 48 35.13 -26.67 3.11
C ASP A 48 33.91 -25.89 2.59
N TRP A 49 33.77 -24.63 3.01
CA TRP A 49 32.69 -23.72 2.61
C TRP A 49 32.97 -23.01 1.28
N VAL A 50 34.24 -22.69 1.03
CA VAL A 50 34.71 -21.95 -0.14
C VAL A 50 35.34 -22.88 -1.17
N GLN A 51 34.74 -24.05 -1.42
CA GLN A 51 35.10 -24.75 -2.65
C GLN A 51 34.67 -23.87 -3.81
N GLU A 52 35.67 -23.37 -4.54
CA GLU A 52 35.52 -22.39 -5.62
C GLU A 52 34.42 -22.80 -6.61
N SER A 53 34.25 -24.11 -6.83
CA SER A 53 33.18 -24.65 -7.67
C SER A 53 31.74 -24.42 -7.18
N ALA A 54 31.49 -24.44 -5.86
CA ALA A 54 30.17 -24.17 -5.29
C ALA A 54 29.83 -22.67 -5.34
N LEU A 55 30.84 -21.83 -5.11
CA LEU A 55 30.71 -20.38 -5.23
C LEU A 55 30.56 -19.94 -6.70
N GLN A 56 31.31 -20.54 -7.63
CA GLN A 56 31.17 -20.31 -9.07
C GLN A 56 29.80 -20.74 -9.60
N LEU A 57 29.22 -21.82 -9.06
CA LEU A 57 27.85 -22.22 -9.36
C LEU A 57 26.87 -21.15 -8.90
N TYR A 58 26.98 -20.69 -7.65
CA TYR A 58 26.09 -19.68 -7.09
C TYR A 58 26.20 -18.31 -7.79
N VAL A 59 27.41 -17.84 -8.10
CA VAL A 59 27.64 -16.58 -8.83
C VAL A 59 27.04 -16.64 -10.23
N LYS A 60 27.20 -17.77 -10.94
CA LYS A 60 26.53 -17.98 -12.24
C LYS A 60 25.00 -17.99 -12.14
N LEU A 61 24.45 -18.48 -11.03
CA LEU A 61 23.01 -18.45 -10.77
C LEU A 61 22.51 -17.01 -10.48
N ALA A 62 23.32 -16.20 -9.80
CA ALA A 62 23.01 -14.81 -9.44
C ALA A 62 23.17 -13.82 -10.61
N GLU A 63 24.16 -14.02 -11.48
CA GLU A 63 24.41 -13.17 -12.67
C GLU A 63 23.28 -13.23 -13.72
N CYS A 64 22.36 -14.20 -13.63
CA CYS A 64 21.22 -14.34 -14.55
C CYS A 64 20.00 -13.47 -14.19
N GLY A 65 20.07 -12.65 -13.12
CA GLY A 65 19.21 -11.47 -12.97
C GLY A 65 17.75 -11.65 -12.56
N GLN A 66 17.33 -12.74 -11.89
CA GLN A 66 16.06 -12.76 -11.13
C GLN A 66 16.10 -13.67 -9.87
N PRO A 67 15.52 -13.26 -8.72
CA PRO A 67 15.54 -14.02 -7.47
C PRO A 67 14.38 -15.03 -7.28
N CYS A 68 13.60 -15.36 -8.32
CA CYS A 68 12.55 -16.38 -8.21
C CYS A 68 13.06 -17.78 -8.59
N ILE A 69 13.29 -18.61 -7.57
CA ILE A 69 13.77 -20.01 -7.68
C ILE A 69 12.63 -20.97 -8.12
N GLU A 70 11.39 -20.52 -8.22
CA GLU A 70 10.21 -21.40 -8.36
C GLU A 70 9.98 -21.98 -9.76
N GLU A 71 10.58 -21.45 -10.83
CA GLU A 71 10.35 -21.94 -12.21
C GLU A 71 11.65 -22.16 -12.99
N TRP A 72 12.51 -23.05 -12.51
CA TRP A 72 13.58 -23.60 -13.35
C TRP A 72 13.06 -24.79 -14.16
N SER A 73 12.98 -24.64 -15.48
CA SER A 73 12.75 -25.77 -16.38
C SER A 73 14.04 -26.60 -16.53
N GLN A 74 13.89 -27.93 -16.60
CA GLN A 74 14.97 -28.93 -16.60
C GLN A 74 16.07 -28.70 -17.66
N ASN A 75 15.77 -27.91 -18.70
CA ASN A 75 16.63 -27.72 -19.87
C ASN A 75 17.90 -26.88 -19.57
N LYS A 76 17.84 -25.90 -18.66
CA LYS A 76 19.01 -25.03 -18.34
C LYS A 76 20.08 -25.72 -17.49
N LEU A 77 19.72 -26.76 -16.73
CA LEU A 77 20.64 -27.52 -15.89
C LEU A 77 21.50 -28.51 -16.69
N GLU A 78 20.98 -29.02 -17.82
CA GLU A 78 21.73 -29.90 -18.72
C GLU A 78 22.80 -29.12 -19.53
N GLU A 79 22.60 -27.83 -19.71
CA GLU A 79 23.57 -26.92 -20.34
C GLU A 79 24.75 -26.57 -19.42
N LEU A 80 24.53 -26.62 -18.10
CA LEU A 80 25.59 -26.51 -17.10
C LEU A 80 26.33 -27.85 -17.02
N LYS A 81 27.45 -27.96 -17.74
CA LYS A 81 28.37 -29.13 -17.69
C LYS A 81 29.04 -29.28 -16.31
N LEU A 82 28.25 -29.61 -15.28
CA LEU A 82 28.74 -29.82 -13.93
C LEU A 82 29.46 -31.16 -13.82
N SER A 83 30.67 -31.14 -13.29
CA SER A 83 31.43 -32.36 -13.00
C SER A 83 30.80 -33.10 -11.83
N GLY A 84 31.07 -34.41 -11.72
CA GLY A 84 30.58 -35.22 -10.61
C GLY A 84 31.06 -34.72 -9.22
N SER A 85 32.18 -34.01 -9.16
CA SER A 85 32.66 -33.38 -7.92
C SER A 85 31.81 -32.18 -7.51
N HIS A 86 31.34 -31.36 -8.45
CA HIS A 86 30.47 -30.20 -8.16
C HIS A 86 29.12 -30.65 -7.60
N LEU A 87 28.54 -31.70 -8.19
CA LEU A 87 27.27 -32.26 -7.73
C LEU A 87 27.39 -32.89 -6.34
N LYS A 88 28.54 -33.51 -6.04
CA LYS A 88 28.83 -34.07 -4.71
C LYS A 88 29.05 -33.02 -3.63
N ALA A 89 29.73 -31.92 -3.95
CA ALA A 89 29.87 -30.79 -3.03
C ALA A 89 28.49 -30.17 -2.71
N PHE A 90 27.66 -29.98 -3.74
CA PHE A 90 26.30 -29.45 -3.59
C PHE A 90 25.37 -30.41 -2.81
N GLN A 91 25.45 -31.71 -3.06
CA GLN A 91 24.73 -32.74 -2.30
C GLN A 91 25.08 -32.67 -0.80
N ARG A 92 26.36 -32.54 -0.46
CA ARG A 92 26.83 -32.43 0.93
C ARG A 92 26.43 -31.14 1.62
N PHE A 93 26.28 -30.06 0.85
CA PHE A 93 25.74 -28.80 1.35
C PHE A 93 24.25 -28.93 1.72
N LEU A 94 23.45 -29.61 0.90
CA LEU A 94 21.99 -29.71 1.09
C LEU A 94 21.55 -30.86 2.01
N VAL A 95 22.32 -31.94 2.10
CA VAL A 95 21.88 -33.20 2.71
C VAL A 95 22.79 -33.57 3.89
N MET A 96 22.20 -33.83 5.06
CA MET A 96 22.97 -34.25 6.23
C MET A 96 23.74 -35.56 5.96
N PRO A 97 24.94 -35.76 6.54
CA PRO A 97 25.78 -36.94 6.27
C PRO A 97 25.08 -38.29 6.44
N LYS A 98 24.19 -38.42 7.43
CA LYS A 98 23.41 -39.65 7.66
C LYS A 98 22.43 -40.02 6.53
N TYR A 99 22.12 -39.07 5.64
CA TYR A 99 21.27 -39.27 4.48
C TYR A 99 22.04 -39.25 3.16
N GLU A 100 23.37 -39.05 3.16
CA GLU A 100 24.21 -39.06 1.94
C GLU A 100 24.18 -40.43 1.24
N THR A 101 24.02 -41.51 2.02
CA THR A 101 23.88 -42.88 1.52
C THR A 101 22.45 -43.24 1.12
N ASN A 102 21.47 -42.36 1.37
CA ASN A 102 20.09 -42.60 0.97
C ASN A 102 19.99 -42.54 -0.56
N LYS A 103 19.43 -43.60 -1.14
CA LYS A 103 19.28 -43.75 -2.60
C LYS A 103 18.59 -42.56 -3.25
N TYR A 104 17.66 -41.91 -2.54
CA TYR A 104 16.97 -40.71 -3.04
C TYR A 104 17.93 -39.56 -3.31
N PHE A 105 18.89 -39.29 -2.40
CA PHE A 105 19.85 -38.20 -2.53
C PHE A 105 21.10 -38.58 -3.31
N SER A 106 21.22 -39.82 -3.78
CA SER A 106 22.41 -40.27 -4.53
C SER A 106 22.67 -39.41 -5.77
N LEU A 107 23.95 -39.28 -6.15
CA LEU A 107 24.35 -38.54 -7.35
C LEU A 107 23.68 -39.08 -8.62
N GLY A 108 23.46 -40.40 -8.69
CA GLY A 108 22.70 -41.02 -9.79
C GLY A 108 21.23 -40.61 -9.87
N ASN A 109 20.69 -39.96 -8.84
CA ASN A 109 19.30 -39.51 -8.75
C ASN A 109 19.14 -37.98 -8.64
N GLN A 110 20.18 -37.21 -8.98
CA GLN A 110 20.19 -35.74 -8.95
C GLN A 110 18.94 -35.10 -9.55
N LYS A 111 18.43 -35.59 -10.68
CA LYS A 111 17.22 -35.04 -11.32
C LYS A 111 15.98 -35.05 -10.42
N ALA A 112 15.86 -35.99 -9.48
CA ALA A 112 14.68 -36.14 -8.64
C ALA A 112 14.66 -35.16 -7.46
N TRP A 113 15.78 -35.00 -6.76
CA TRP A 113 15.84 -34.15 -5.55
C TRP A 113 16.18 -32.69 -5.84
N PHE A 114 16.56 -32.35 -7.09
CA PHE A 114 16.55 -30.98 -7.58
C PHE A 114 15.16 -30.48 -7.96
N LYS A 115 14.28 -31.37 -8.46
CA LYS A 115 12.93 -31.01 -8.92
C LYS A 115 11.99 -30.72 -7.76
N ASP A 116 12.01 -31.58 -6.76
CA ASP A 116 11.24 -31.41 -5.54
C ASP A 116 12.22 -30.88 -4.50
N GLN A 117 12.22 -29.57 -4.27
CA GLN A 117 13.17 -28.86 -3.40
C GLN A 117 13.68 -29.76 -2.26
N ALA A 118 14.97 -30.12 -2.28
CA ALA A 118 15.56 -31.10 -1.38
C ALA A 118 15.23 -30.82 0.10
N HIS A 119 15.12 -29.54 0.46
CA HIS A 119 14.65 -29.08 1.76
C HIS A 119 13.21 -29.49 2.07
N THR A 120 12.26 -29.26 1.15
CA THR A 120 10.84 -29.62 1.28
C THR A 120 10.64 -31.14 1.34
N VAL A 121 11.40 -31.92 0.58
CA VAL A 121 11.34 -33.39 0.66
C VAL A 121 12.00 -33.91 1.93
N TRP A 122 13.16 -33.37 2.33
CA TRP A 122 13.80 -33.69 3.61
C TRP A 122 12.86 -33.37 4.79
N TYR A 123 12.26 -32.18 4.80
CA TYR A 123 11.28 -31.73 5.79
C TYR A 123 10.08 -32.68 5.88
N ASN A 124 9.50 -33.05 4.73
CA ASN A 124 8.36 -33.97 4.64
C ASN A 124 8.73 -35.43 4.99
N HIS A 125 9.96 -35.87 4.71
CA HIS A 125 10.43 -37.22 5.00
C HIS A 125 10.76 -37.40 6.49
N VAL A 126 11.42 -36.41 7.09
CA VAL A 126 11.75 -36.39 8.53
C VAL A 126 10.49 -36.32 9.39
N LEU A 127 9.47 -35.54 8.99
CA LEU A 127 8.19 -35.48 9.72
C LEU A 127 7.33 -36.75 9.58
N LYS A 128 7.38 -37.43 8.42
CA LYS A 128 6.65 -38.69 8.21
C LYS A 128 7.19 -39.85 9.06
N GLU A 129 8.50 -39.91 9.29
CA GLU A 129 9.08 -40.93 10.18
C GLU A 129 8.81 -40.61 11.67
N GLY A 130 8.64 -39.33 12.03
CA GLY A 130 8.28 -38.90 13.39
C GLY A 130 6.81 -39.07 13.78
N SER A 131 5.91 -39.29 12.81
CA SER A 131 4.44 -39.26 13.00
C SER A 131 3.77 -40.65 13.08
N SER A 132 4.47 -41.68 13.58
CA SER A 132 3.84 -42.99 13.84
C SER A 132 3.28 -43.10 15.26
N ARG A 133 2.27 -42.30 15.63
CA ARG A 133 1.36 -42.58 16.76
C ARG A 133 -0.09 -42.14 16.52
N SER A 134 -0.94 -43.15 16.34
CA SER A 134 -2.41 -43.29 16.59
C SER A 134 -3.41 -42.18 16.15
N PRO A 135 -4.41 -42.52 15.31
CA PRO A 135 -5.45 -41.60 14.85
C PRO A 135 -6.63 -41.56 15.83
N GLY A 136 -6.99 -40.37 16.30
CA GLY A 136 -8.25 -40.18 17.05
C GLY A 136 -8.28 -38.90 17.87
N ALA A 137 -8.63 -37.78 17.24
CA ALA A 137 -9.45 -36.69 17.80
C ALA A 137 -9.40 -35.47 16.85
N SER A 138 -10.56 -35.12 16.29
CA SER A 138 -10.84 -33.76 15.80
C SER A 138 -11.02 -32.82 17.00
N PRO A 139 -10.68 -31.52 16.87
CA PRO A 139 -11.75 -30.55 17.17
C PRO A 139 -11.75 -29.27 16.33
N TYR A 140 -12.97 -28.96 15.89
CA TYR A 140 -13.64 -27.66 15.80
C TYR A 140 -12.92 -26.40 16.31
N ILE A 141 -12.92 -25.39 15.43
CA ILE A 141 -12.66 -23.98 15.71
C ILE A 141 -14.00 -23.32 16.09
N LEU A 142 -14.08 -22.72 17.29
CA LEU A 142 -15.16 -21.81 17.68
C LEU A 142 -14.62 -20.38 17.72
N TRP A 143 -15.19 -19.51 16.88
CA TRP A 143 -15.09 -18.05 16.98
C TRP A 143 -16.17 -17.51 17.93
N PRO A 144 -15.90 -16.44 18.71
CA PRO A 144 -16.95 -15.73 19.43
C PRO A 144 -17.67 -14.68 18.54
N PRO A 145 -18.94 -14.35 18.85
CA PRO A 145 -19.80 -13.52 18.01
C PRO A 145 -19.68 -12.02 18.29
N SER A 146 -20.13 -11.26 17.29
CA SER A 146 -20.29 -9.81 17.24
C SER A 146 -21.22 -9.25 18.31
N LEU A 147 -20.85 -8.11 18.89
CA LEU A 147 -21.77 -7.22 19.61
C LEU A 147 -22.22 -6.09 18.68
N LYS A 148 -23.52 -6.09 18.36
CA LYS A 148 -24.28 -4.94 17.86
C LYS A 148 -25.11 -4.35 19.01
N ASP A 149 -25.46 -3.09 18.80
CA ASP A 149 -26.49 -2.28 19.49
C ASP A 149 -26.11 -1.56 20.79
N VAL A 150 -25.92 -0.24 20.65
CA VAL A 150 -26.65 0.74 21.48
C VAL A 150 -27.11 1.89 20.57
N SER A 151 -28.42 2.04 20.49
CA SER A 151 -29.15 3.15 19.87
C SER A 151 -29.25 4.31 20.86
N TYR A 152 -29.10 5.55 20.40
CA TYR A 152 -29.74 6.71 21.03
C TYR A 152 -30.18 7.72 19.95
N LYS A 153 -31.50 7.87 19.80
CA LYS A 153 -32.17 9.00 19.15
C LYS A 153 -32.44 10.06 20.22
N SER A 154 -32.24 11.34 19.89
CA SER A 154 -33.26 12.40 20.08
C SER A 154 -32.72 13.82 19.81
N LYS A 155 -33.26 14.44 18.74
CA LYS A 155 -33.81 15.81 18.62
C LYS A 155 -33.15 17.00 19.35
N VAL A 156 -32.60 17.91 18.55
CA VAL A 156 -32.79 19.38 18.63
C VAL A 156 -32.86 19.88 17.17
N VAL A 157 -34.06 20.00 16.57
CA VAL A 157 -34.88 21.22 16.42
C VAL A 157 -34.22 22.31 15.56
N LYS A 158 -34.72 22.40 14.32
CA LYS A 158 -35.19 23.60 13.62
C LYS A 158 -34.52 24.92 14.03
N ILE A 159 -33.56 25.38 13.23
CA ILE A 159 -33.31 26.77 12.80
C ILE A 159 -32.31 26.63 11.64
N LEU A 160 -32.78 26.63 10.39
CA LEU A 160 -32.02 26.99 9.16
C LEU A 160 -32.83 26.72 7.88
N GLN A 161 -34.14 26.99 7.91
CA GLN A 161 -35.02 26.83 6.74
C GLN A 161 -35.79 28.12 6.38
N VAL A 162 -35.22 29.29 6.68
CA VAL A 162 -35.80 30.60 6.34
C VAL A 162 -34.81 31.53 5.61
N PHE A 163 -33.60 31.08 5.26
CA PHE A 163 -32.56 31.95 4.66
C PHE A 163 -32.19 31.65 3.19
N ILE A 164 -32.90 30.75 2.51
CA ILE A 164 -32.67 30.46 1.07
C ILE A 164 -33.99 30.57 0.32
N PHE A 165 -34.63 31.75 0.38
CA PHE A 165 -35.76 32.08 -0.49
C PHE A 165 -35.79 33.56 -0.92
N TYR A 166 -34.68 34.30 -0.78
CA TYR A 166 -34.64 35.74 -1.08
C TYR A 166 -33.49 36.23 -1.98
N CYS A 167 -32.79 35.33 -2.71
CA CYS A 167 -31.69 35.73 -3.60
C CYS A 167 -31.84 35.31 -5.08
N THR A 168 -33.02 34.92 -5.55
CA THR A 168 -33.23 34.50 -6.96
C THR A 168 -34.22 35.36 -7.75
N THR A 169 -34.46 36.60 -7.32
CA THR A 169 -35.31 37.56 -8.05
C THR A 169 -34.59 38.85 -8.47
N ILE A 170 -33.26 38.92 -8.34
CA ILE A 170 -32.46 40.04 -8.87
C ILE A 170 -31.25 39.48 -9.65
N SER A 171 -31.52 38.80 -10.77
CA SER A 171 -30.49 38.56 -11.81
C SER A 171 -31.07 38.16 -13.18
N ILE A 172 -32.29 38.59 -13.51
CA ILE A 172 -32.96 38.26 -14.79
C ILE A 172 -33.26 39.54 -15.64
N CYS A 173 -32.71 40.70 -15.29
CA CYS A 173 -32.97 41.95 -16.04
C CYS A 173 -31.75 42.56 -16.76
N LEU A 174 -30.67 41.80 -17.04
CA LEU A 174 -29.48 42.38 -17.69
C LEU A 174 -28.82 41.51 -18.77
N THR A 175 -29.61 40.71 -19.49
CA THR A 175 -29.15 39.99 -20.69
C THR A 175 -30.18 39.98 -21.82
N ILE A 176 -30.89 41.09 -21.99
CA ILE A 176 -31.69 41.37 -23.19
C ILE A 176 -31.40 42.82 -23.57
N PHE A 177 -30.21 43.10 -24.09
CA PHE A 177 -29.89 44.26 -24.94
C PHE A 177 -28.39 44.22 -25.28
N CYS A 178 -28.04 43.52 -26.37
CA CYS A 178 -26.94 43.88 -27.28
C CYS A 178 -26.82 42.84 -28.40
N CYS A 179 -27.40 43.20 -29.56
CA CYS A 179 -26.93 43.01 -30.94
C CYS A 179 -26.26 41.66 -31.29
N SER A 180 -26.81 40.79 -32.13
CA SER A 180 -27.15 40.96 -33.56
C SER A 180 -26.18 41.85 -34.35
N ALA A 181 -25.01 41.29 -34.71
CA ALA A 181 -24.27 41.60 -35.95
C ALA A 181 -23.15 40.56 -36.17
N PHE A 182 -22.87 40.26 -37.44
CA PHE A 182 -21.83 39.39 -38.00
C PHE A 182 -22.15 37.90 -38.16
N ALA A 183 -22.89 37.64 -39.25
CA ALA A 183 -22.60 36.52 -40.12
C ALA A 183 -21.43 36.90 -41.03
N GLU A 184 -20.38 36.08 -41.08
CA GLU A 184 -19.59 35.76 -42.27
C GLU A 184 -18.57 34.65 -41.91
N ASN A 185 -18.64 33.55 -42.65
CA ASN A 185 -17.69 32.44 -42.60
C ASN A 185 -16.31 32.90 -43.08
N PRO A 186 -15.22 32.44 -42.44
CA PRO A 186 -14.05 32.06 -43.18
C PRO A 186 -13.81 30.56 -43.05
N LEU A 187 -13.64 29.94 -44.21
CA LEU A 187 -12.99 28.64 -44.37
C LEU A 187 -11.67 28.63 -43.59
N PHE A 188 -11.59 27.83 -42.52
CA PHE A 188 -10.32 27.54 -41.88
C PHE A 188 -9.52 26.58 -42.76
N PRO A 189 -8.23 26.87 -43.06
CA PRO A 189 -7.38 25.89 -43.69
C PRO A 189 -7.10 24.76 -42.71
N VAL A 190 -7.23 23.52 -43.17
CA VAL A 190 -6.71 22.34 -42.48
C VAL A 190 -5.19 22.47 -42.50
N VAL A 191 -4.65 23.03 -41.42
CA VAL A 191 -3.21 23.05 -41.14
C VAL A 191 -2.86 21.68 -40.58
N SER A 192 -2.09 20.90 -41.33
CA SER A 192 -1.42 19.71 -40.80
C SER A 192 -0.38 20.17 -39.77
N LYS A 193 -0.75 20.14 -38.48
CA LYS A 193 0.18 20.44 -37.39
C LYS A 193 1.21 19.33 -37.32
N LYS A 194 2.47 19.66 -37.60
CA LYS A 194 3.59 18.94 -36.98
C LYS A 194 3.48 19.21 -35.48
N HIS A 195 3.38 18.17 -34.67
CA HIS A 195 3.47 18.27 -33.23
C HIS A 195 4.90 18.70 -32.88
N ASP A 196 5.08 19.95 -32.49
CA ASP A 196 6.20 20.31 -31.61
C ASP A 196 5.86 19.71 -30.25
N GLU A 197 6.72 18.81 -29.75
CA GLU A 197 6.47 17.91 -28.61
C GLU A 197 6.21 18.62 -27.27
N ASP A 198 6.30 19.96 -27.20
CA ASP A 198 6.26 20.74 -25.95
C ASP A 198 5.22 21.88 -25.93
N THR A 199 4.10 21.74 -26.65
CA THR A 199 3.06 22.78 -26.58
C THR A 199 2.18 22.57 -25.34
N PHE A 200 2.40 23.32 -24.26
CA PHE A 200 1.51 23.29 -23.09
C PHE A 200 0.39 24.35 -23.16
N VAL A 201 -0.77 24.06 -22.57
CA VAL A 201 -1.81 25.09 -22.35
C VAL A 201 -1.30 26.09 -21.34
N THR A 202 -1.16 27.34 -21.78
CA THR A 202 -0.67 28.45 -20.97
C THR A 202 -1.72 29.54 -20.78
N GLU A 203 -1.64 30.23 -19.66
CA GLU A 203 -2.49 31.38 -19.33
C GLU A 203 -1.63 32.51 -18.75
N GLN A 204 -1.95 33.76 -19.09
CA GLN A 204 -1.26 34.92 -18.56
C GLN A 204 -1.79 35.22 -17.15
N VAL A 205 -0.97 34.97 -16.12
CA VAL A 205 -1.29 35.27 -14.72
C VAL A 205 -0.44 36.44 -14.26
N GLY A 206 -0.99 37.66 -14.37
CA GLY A 206 -0.25 38.90 -14.17
C GLY A 206 0.74 39.15 -15.31
N ASN A 207 2.02 39.31 -14.98
CA ASN A 207 3.09 39.54 -15.97
C ASN A 207 3.85 38.26 -16.36
N LYS A 208 3.41 37.09 -15.89
CA LYS A 208 4.04 35.80 -16.19
C LYS A 208 3.08 34.90 -16.96
N ILE A 209 3.60 34.22 -17.98
CA ILE A 209 2.90 33.12 -18.63
C ILE A 209 3.09 31.89 -17.74
N LYS A 210 1.99 31.25 -17.35
CA LYS A 210 2.00 30.04 -16.54
C LYS A 210 1.31 28.90 -17.27
N ILE A 211 1.77 27.67 -17.04
CA ILE A 211 1.12 26.46 -17.53
C ILE A 211 -0.08 26.16 -16.65
N LYS A 212 -1.24 25.97 -17.27
CA LYS A 212 -2.49 25.66 -16.57
C LYS A 212 -2.57 24.16 -16.31
N ILE A 213 -2.71 23.75 -15.05
CA ILE A 213 -2.95 22.34 -14.67
C ILE A 213 -4.44 22.11 -14.47
N THR A 214 -5.10 23.01 -13.74
CA THR A 214 -6.57 23.04 -13.56
C THR A 214 -7.03 24.49 -13.65
N ASP A 215 -8.33 24.76 -13.55
CA ASP A 215 -8.85 26.13 -13.48
C ASP A 215 -8.36 26.95 -12.28
N SER A 216 -7.78 26.30 -11.26
CA SER A 216 -7.31 26.96 -10.03
C SER A 216 -5.84 26.73 -9.71
N VAL A 217 -5.14 25.93 -10.54
CA VAL A 217 -3.74 25.54 -10.29
C VAL A 217 -2.93 25.80 -11.55
N PHE A 218 -1.90 26.62 -11.39
CA PHE A 218 -1.01 27.08 -12.46
C PHE A 218 0.43 26.87 -12.01
N VAL A 219 1.27 26.35 -12.89
CA VAL A 219 2.69 26.05 -12.66
C VAL A 219 3.56 26.84 -13.63
N ASP A 220 4.83 27.02 -13.29
CA ASP A 220 5.79 27.74 -14.13
C ASP A 220 6.39 26.79 -15.19
N HIS A 221 6.58 25.50 -14.86
CA HIS A 221 6.94 24.45 -15.81
C HIS A 221 6.42 23.06 -15.38
N ILE A 222 6.46 22.09 -16.30
CA ILE A 222 6.13 20.68 -16.07
C ILE A 222 7.36 19.83 -16.37
N GLU A 223 7.77 18.99 -15.42
CA GLU A 223 8.83 18.00 -15.61
C GLU A 223 8.22 16.62 -15.91
N THR A 224 8.61 16.02 -17.03
CA THR A 224 8.12 14.68 -17.40
C THR A 224 9.05 13.61 -16.82
N ILE A 225 8.47 12.68 -16.05
CA ILE A 225 9.17 11.55 -15.44
C ILE A 225 8.51 10.23 -15.88
N THR A 226 9.28 9.16 -15.98
CA THR A 226 8.81 7.83 -16.44
C THR A 226 8.72 6.78 -15.34
N GLN A 227 9.14 7.16 -14.12
CA GLN A 227 9.14 6.30 -12.95
C GLN A 227 8.72 7.10 -11.73
N ALA A 228 8.01 6.46 -10.79
CA ALA A 228 7.72 7.09 -9.51
C ALA A 228 9.04 7.34 -8.76
N LEU A 229 9.17 8.52 -8.15
CA LEU A 229 10.34 8.87 -7.38
C LEU A 229 10.29 8.18 -6.01
N LEU A 230 11.45 7.71 -5.54
CA LEU A 230 11.59 7.16 -4.18
C LEU A 230 11.40 8.22 -3.10
N THR A 231 11.64 9.49 -3.43
CA THR A 231 11.41 10.64 -2.55
C THR A 231 11.12 11.82 -3.46
N TRP A 232 10.01 12.51 -3.22
CA TRP A 232 9.59 13.61 -4.09
C TRP A 232 10.20 14.91 -3.61
N THR A 233 10.96 15.55 -4.47
CA THR A 233 11.42 16.92 -4.25
C THR A 233 10.21 17.82 -3.95
N VAL A 234 10.34 18.67 -2.93
CA VAL A 234 9.43 19.80 -2.71
C VAL A 234 9.97 20.93 -3.58
N PRO A 235 9.38 21.17 -4.76
CA PRO A 235 9.95 22.11 -5.71
C PRO A 235 9.97 23.51 -5.08
N GLN A 236 11.14 24.17 -5.14
CA GLN A 236 11.32 25.54 -4.67
C GLN A 236 10.67 26.54 -5.63
N ASP A 237 10.54 26.13 -6.89
CA ASP A 237 9.75 26.78 -7.89
C ASP A 237 8.36 26.14 -8.02
N ASN A 238 7.49 26.80 -8.77
CA ASN A 238 6.10 26.42 -8.91
C ASN A 238 5.98 25.31 -9.98
N THR A 239 6.53 24.12 -9.72
CA THR A 239 6.71 23.03 -10.70
C THR A 239 5.70 21.90 -10.50
N ALA A 240 5.27 21.26 -11.59
CA ALA A 240 4.51 20.01 -11.54
C ALA A 240 5.27 18.87 -12.24
N TYR A 241 4.97 17.64 -11.84
CA TYR A 241 5.50 16.43 -12.46
C TYR A 241 4.42 15.74 -13.30
N LEU A 242 4.76 15.38 -14.53
CA LEU A 242 3.97 14.52 -15.40
C LEU A 242 4.57 13.12 -15.39
N LEU A 243 3.94 12.21 -14.64
CA LEU A 243 4.37 10.81 -14.54
C LEU A 243 3.76 9.97 -15.67
N LYS A 244 4.58 9.59 -16.66
CA LYS A 244 4.20 8.70 -17.75
C LYS A 244 4.46 7.24 -17.35
N LEU A 245 3.43 6.40 -17.40
CA LEU A 245 3.48 4.99 -17.00
C LEU A 245 3.12 4.04 -18.14
N ASP A 246 3.32 4.46 -19.38
CA ASP A 246 2.84 3.76 -20.58
C ASP A 246 3.33 2.30 -20.66
N ASP A 247 4.56 2.03 -20.20
CA ASP A 247 5.19 0.71 -20.21
C ASP A 247 5.24 0.02 -18.84
N VAL A 248 4.67 0.64 -17.79
CA VAL A 248 4.81 0.15 -16.41
C VAL A 248 3.64 -0.76 -16.03
N VAL A 249 3.94 -2.02 -15.75
CA VAL A 249 2.96 -2.95 -15.15
C VAL A 249 2.83 -2.61 -13.67
N LEU A 250 1.68 -2.06 -13.28
CA LEU A 250 1.42 -1.70 -11.89
C LEU A 250 1.45 -2.95 -10.98
N PRO A 251 2.10 -2.87 -9.80
CA PRO A 251 2.16 -3.99 -8.88
C PRO A 251 0.76 -4.37 -8.38
N LYS A 252 0.56 -5.67 -8.12
CA LYS A 252 -0.71 -6.17 -7.59
C LYS A 252 -0.78 -6.00 -6.07
N LYS A 253 -1.95 -5.63 -5.56
CA LYS A 253 -2.24 -5.55 -4.12
C LYS A 253 -1.96 -6.88 -3.43
N LYS A 254 -1.22 -6.83 -2.32
CA LYS A 254 -1.01 -7.95 -1.40
C LYS A 254 -2.09 -7.88 -0.32
N GLY A 255 -3.00 -8.87 -0.23
CA GLY A 255 -4.02 -8.89 0.82
C GLY A 255 -5.07 -9.97 0.65
N LYS A 256 -5.68 -10.44 1.75
CA LYS A 256 -6.62 -11.58 1.73
C LYS A 256 -7.88 -11.35 0.87
N THR A 257 -8.36 -10.11 0.77
CA THR A 257 -9.64 -9.79 0.11
C THR A 257 -9.48 -9.11 -1.26
N THR A 258 -8.30 -8.58 -1.56
CA THR A 258 -8.01 -7.83 -2.80
C THR A 258 -6.75 -8.34 -3.51
N ALA A 259 -6.28 -9.55 -3.16
CA ALA A 259 -5.12 -10.16 -3.82
C ALA A 259 -5.35 -10.22 -5.32
N GLY A 260 -4.36 -9.73 -6.08
CA GLY A 260 -4.33 -9.86 -7.52
C GLY A 260 -4.90 -8.67 -8.31
N MET A 261 -5.52 -7.70 -7.65
CA MET A 261 -5.91 -6.43 -8.28
C MET A 261 -4.70 -5.51 -8.44
N ASP A 262 -4.59 -4.84 -9.57
CA ASP A 262 -3.55 -3.84 -9.80
C ASP A 262 -3.73 -2.69 -8.77
N LEU A 263 -2.61 -2.15 -8.28
CA LEU A 263 -2.61 -0.94 -7.46
C LEU A 263 -3.11 0.24 -8.30
N SER A 264 -3.86 1.16 -7.69
CA SER A 264 -4.16 2.44 -8.34
C SER A 264 -2.88 3.27 -8.46
N ILE A 265 -2.81 4.18 -9.42
CA ILE A 265 -1.59 4.97 -9.68
C ILE A 265 -1.16 5.77 -8.44
N ASP A 266 -2.09 6.37 -7.70
CA ASP A 266 -1.81 7.09 -6.45
C ASP A 266 -1.29 6.15 -5.34
N ALA A 267 -1.82 4.92 -5.26
CA ALA A 267 -1.35 3.91 -4.32
C ALA A 267 0.02 3.34 -4.71
N PHE A 268 0.30 3.23 -6.01
CA PHE A 268 1.62 2.87 -6.54
C PHE A 268 2.65 3.94 -6.22
N ILE A 269 2.36 5.22 -6.49
CA ILE A 269 3.24 6.34 -6.12
C ILE A 269 3.56 6.29 -4.62
N GLN A 270 2.56 6.10 -3.76
CA GLN A 270 2.78 5.99 -2.31
C GLN A 270 3.56 4.74 -1.88
N SER A 271 3.51 3.64 -2.65
CA SER A 271 4.25 2.43 -2.29
C SER A 271 5.71 2.50 -2.70
N GLU A 272 6.04 3.27 -3.73
CA GLU A 272 7.42 3.53 -4.16
C GLU A 272 8.09 4.62 -3.32
N ASP A 273 7.30 5.55 -2.79
CA ASP A 273 7.79 6.66 -1.98
C ASP A 273 8.24 6.21 -0.58
N GLN A 274 9.39 6.71 -0.14
CA GLN A 274 9.99 6.49 1.18
C GLN A 274 9.49 7.49 2.22
N ASP A 275 8.83 8.57 1.80
CA ASP A 275 8.22 9.54 2.70
C ASP A 275 6.89 9.06 3.29
N ALA A 276 6.63 9.52 4.50
CA ALA A 276 5.44 9.13 5.25
C ALA A 276 4.20 9.90 4.81
N TRP A 277 3.65 9.62 3.64
CA TRP A 277 2.41 10.27 3.20
C TRP A 277 1.17 9.74 3.90
N HIS A 278 0.30 10.65 4.32
CA HIS A 278 -1.03 10.32 4.79
C HIS A 278 -2.08 11.20 4.10
N GLY A 279 -3.28 10.69 3.87
CA GLY A 279 -4.32 11.49 3.21
C GLY A 279 -5.47 10.66 2.68
N SER A 280 -6.33 11.31 1.90
CA SER A 280 -7.44 10.63 1.25
C SER A 280 -7.00 10.10 -0.11
N THR A 281 -6.80 8.80 -0.20
CA THR A 281 -6.75 8.04 -1.46
C THR A 281 -8.20 7.66 -1.82
N GLY A 282 -8.82 8.44 -2.70
CA GLY A 282 -10.09 8.04 -3.30
C GLY A 282 -11.35 8.12 -2.42
N ARG A 283 -11.42 8.94 -1.35
CA ARG A 283 -12.73 9.31 -0.77
C ARG A 283 -13.18 10.68 -1.31
N PRO A 284 -14.42 10.81 -1.81
CA PRO A 284 -14.90 11.99 -2.56
C PRO A 284 -15.20 13.20 -1.66
N VAL A 285 -14.40 13.43 -0.62
CA VAL A 285 -14.65 14.55 0.30
C VAL A 285 -14.36 15.89 -0.41
N ARG A 286 -13.45 15.94 -1.39
CA ARG A 286 -13.17 17.13 -2.22
C ARG A 286 -12.67 16.82 -3.64
N GLY A 287 -13.58 16.32 -4.48
CA GLY A 287 -13.67 16.66 -5.90
C GLY A 287 -12.72 15.98 -6.88
N ASP A 288 -13.29 15.39 -7.93
CA ASP A 288 -12.57 15.21 -9.19
C ASP A 288 -12.24 16.59 -9.77
N SER A 289 -11.20 16.67 -10.59
CA SER A 289 -10.80 17.89 -11.30
C SER A 289 -10.69 17.63 -12.79
N TRP A 290 -11.07 18.61 -13.59
CA TRP A 290 -10.62 18.67 -14.98
C TRP A 290 -9.17 19.14 -14.99
N THR A 291 -8.32 18.39 -15.69
CA THR A 291 -6.88 18.59 -15.72
C THR A 291 -6.43 18.73 -17.17
N TYR A 292 -5.57 19.70 -17.44
CA TYR A 292 -4.97 19.96 -18.76
C TYR A 292 -3.62 19.27 -18.87
N ASN A 293 -3.10 19.12 -20.09
CA ASN A 293 -1.75 18.61 -20.37
C ASN A 293 -1.46 17.17 -19.87
N LEU A 294 -2.49 16.32 -19.77
CA LEU A 294 -2.34 14.89 -19.44
C LEU A 294 -2.44 13.96 -20.66
N GLY A 295 -3.11 14.38 -21.73
CA GLY A 295 -3.26 13.61 -22.97
C GLY A 295 -2.27 14.02 -24.05
N ASP A 296 -2.37 13.38 -25.22
CA ASP A 296 -1.58 13.73 -26.42
C ASP A 296 -1.92 15.13 -26.95
N ASP A 297 -3.17 15.56 -26.77
CA ASP A 297 -3.60 16.93 -27.02
C ASP A 297 -3.53 17.74 -25.70
N PRO A 298 -2.67 18.76 -25.61
CA PRO A 298 -2.55 19.59 -24.41
C PRO A 298 -3.85 20.32 -24.07
N TYR A 299 -4.69 20.64 -25.07
CA TYR A 299 -5.97 21.34 -24.89
C TYR A 299 -7.10 20.41 -24.44
N GLU A 300 -6.92 19.09 -24.53
CA GLU A 300 -7.89 18.13 -24.03
C GLU A 300 -7.88 18.13 -22.49
N THR A 301 -9.03 18.44 -21.91
CA THR A 301 -9.21 18.32 -20.47
C THR A 301 -9.57 16.89 -20.11
N VAL A 302 -8.70 16.25 -19.34
CA VAL A 302 -8.95 14.92 -18.80
C VAL A 302 -9.53 15.04 -17.40
N ARG A 303 -10.58 14.29 -17.13
CA ARG A 303 -11.15 14.24 -15.79
C ARG A 303 -10.31 13.32 -14.90
N CYS A 304 -9.85 13.83 -13.78
CA CYS A 304 -9.01 13.10 -12.85
C CYS A 304 -9.66 13.05 -11.47
N HIS A 305 -9.52 11.91 -10.79
CA HIS A 305 -9.70 11.91 -9.35
C HIS A 305 -8.46 12.54 -8.70
N VAL A 306 -8.66 13.25 -7.59
CA VAL A 306 -7.58 13.98 -6.91
C VAL A 306 -7.27 13.31 -5.59
N ALA A 307 -6.05 12.78 -5.45
CA ALA A 307 -5.52 12.39 -4.15
C ALA A 307 -4.81 13.59 -3.52
N THR A 308 -5.15 13.92 -2.27
CA THR A 308 -4.47 14.97 -1.50
C THR A 308 -3.79 14.33 -0.31
N LEU A 309 -2.47 14.40 -0.29
CA LEU A 309 -1.60 13.81 0.71
C LEU A 309 -0.90 14.92 1.49
N SER A 310 -0.60 14.64 2.76
CA SER A 310 0.22 15.47 3.64
C SER A 310 1.34 14.60 4.19
N CYS A 311 2.55 15.14 4.23
CA CYS A 311 3.68 14.43 4.78
C CYS A 311 3.53 14.35 6.31
N SER A 312 3.64 13.15 6.88
CA SER A 312 3.55 12.91 8.33
C SER A 312 4.76 13.46 9.08
N GLY A 313 5.82 13.83 8.34
CA GLY A 313 7.09 14.30 8.87
C GLY A 313 7.92 13.18 9.47
N VAL A 314 8.50 13.42 10.64
CA VAL A 314 9.41 12.47 11.29
C VAL A 314 9.06 12.29 12.76
N SER A 315 9.12 11.05 13.25
CA SER A 315 8.96 10.76 14.68
C SER A 315 10.34 10.71 15.34
N VAL A 316 10.58 11.57 16.33
CA VAL A 316 11.88 11.67 17.02
C VAL A 316 11.71 11.42 18.51
N CYS A 317 12.79 11.08 19.21
CA CYS A 317 12.76 10.96 20.66
C CYS A 317 12.41 12.30 21.34
N THR A 318 11.74 12.29 22.48
CA THR A 318 11.55 13.50 23.34
C THR A 318 12.86 14.16 23.76
N HIS A 319 13.96 13.40 23.82
CA HIS A 319 15.32 13.86 24.11
C HIS A 319 16.16 14.03 22.84
N PHE A 320 15.50 14.17 21.68
CA PHE A 320 16.18 14.32 20.41
C PHE A 320 17.05 15.59 20.37
N ASP A 321 18.24 15.48 19.80
CA ASP A 321 19.13 16.62 19.62
C ASP A 321 18.56 17.56 18.56
N LYS A 322 17.83 18.59 19.00
CA LYS A 322 17.14 19.55 18.12
C LYS A 322 18.08 20.25 17.14
N ALA A 323 19.36 20.40 17.49
CA ALA A 323 20.38 20.97 16.62
C ALA A 323 20.57 20.15 15.32
N ILE A 324 20.15 18.88 15.29
CA ILE A 324 20.15 18.06 14.06
C ILE A 324 19.10 18.57 13.05
N LEU A 325 18.00 19.17 13.52
CA LEU A 325 16.88 19.61 12.69
C LEU A 325 16.73 21.13 12.60
N GLU A 326 17.43 21.92 13.42
CA GLU A 326 17.23 23.38 13.54
C GLU A 326 17.39 24.14 12.20
N ASP A 327 18.22 23.64 11.28
CA ASP A 327 18.43 24.21 9.94
C ASP A 327 18.09 23.22 8.80
N CYS A 328 17.43 22.10 9.13
CA CYS A 328 17.10 21.08 8.13
C CYS A 328 15.87 21.50 7.32
N GLN A 329 16.10 22.05 6.13
CA GLN A 329 15.06 22.26 5.11
C GLN A 329 15.23 21.22 4.01
N HIS A 330 14.44 20.15 4.07
CA HIS A 330 14.50 19.07 3.11
C HIS A 330 13.61 19.40 1.90
N TYR A 331 14.15 20.12 0.92
CA TYR A 331 13.51 20.31 -0.38
C TYR A 331 13.86 19.18 -1.34
N ASP A 332 15.10 18.71 -1.31
CA ASP A 332 15.61 17.66 -2.19
C ASP A 332 16.03 16.42 -1.40
N PRO A 333 15.94 15.21 -1.99
CA PRO A 333 16.43 13.99 -1.38
C PRO A 333 17.95 14.03 -1.15
N ASP A 334 18.38 14.44 0.04
CA ASP A 334 19.78 14.40 0.47
C ASP A 334 20.12 13.06 1.13
N GLN A 335 20.73 12.17 0.33
CA GLN A 335 21.20 10.87 0.81
C GLN A 335 22.35 11.01 1.80
N GLU A 336 23.18 12.06 1.72
CA GLU A 336 24.32 12.25 2.62
C GLU A 336 23.83 12.70 3.99
N ASP A 337 22.90 13.65 4.07
CA ASP A 337 22.29 14.06 5.34
C ASP A 337 21.56 12.89 6.02
N THR A 338 20.83 12.09 5.22
CA THR A 338 20.19 10.86 5.71
C THR A 338 21.22 9.87 6.23
N ARG A 339 22.34 9.69 5.51
CA ARG A 339 23.44 8.82 5.92
C ARG A 339 24.12 9.32 7.20
N LEU A 340 24.30 10.63 7.36
CA LEU A 340 24.86 11.24 8.56
C LEU A 340 23.94 11.03 9.77
N LEU A 341 22.63 11.17 9.60
CA LEU A 341 21.64 10.88 10.64
C LEU A 341 21.68 9.41 11.06
N TRP A 342 21.74 8.49 10.09
CA TRP A 342 21.88 7.06 10.34
C TRP A 342 23.21 6.71 11.01
N ALA A 343 24.31 7.31 10.58
CA ALA A 343 25.62 7.12 11.19
C ALA A 343 25.62 7.58 12.66
N LYS A 344 24.98 8.72 12.98
CA LYS A 344 24.80 9.18 14.37
C LYS A 344 23.98 8.17 15.18
N ALA A 345 22.90 7.63 14.62
CA ALA A 345 22.08 6.62 15.28
C ALA A 345 22.84 5.28 15.49
N MET A 346 23.60 4.83 14.50
CA MET A 346 24.45 3.63 14.62
C MET A 346 25.56 3.82 15.65
N ASN A 347 26.24 4.96 15.64
CA ASN A 347 27.26 5.28 16.63
C ASN A 347 26.67 5.33 18.04
N ALA A 348 25.50 5.95 18.23
CA ALA A 348 24.81 5.94 19.51
C ALA A 348 24.43 4.53 19.96
N ASN A 349 23.96 3.67 19.05
CA ASN A 349 23.70 2.25 19.37
C ASN A 349 24.97 1.51 19.79
N ALA A 350 26.11 1.72 19.09
CA ALA A 350 27.38 1.09 19.42
C ALA A 350 27.90 1.54 20.79
N LEU A 351 27.93 2.85 21.04
CA LEU A 351 28.28 3.42 22.34
C LEU A 351 27.38 2.92 23.47
N GLN A 352 26.10 2.66 23.16
CA GLN A 352 25.19 2.09 24.14
C GLN A 352 25.47 0.60 24.40
N ALA A 353 25.81 -0.16 23.37
CA ALA A 353 26.13 -1.58 23.51
C ALA A 353 27.40 -1.79 24.34
N ASP A 354 28.37 -0.89 24.22
CA ASP A 354 29.62 -0.91 24.98
C ASP A 354 29.47 -0.35 26.41
N CYS A 355 28.28 0.14 26.78
CA CYS A 355 28.01 0.74 28.08
C CYS A 355 27.18 -0.20 28.97
N ASP A 356 27.80 -0.72 30.03
CA ASP A 356 27.16 -1.63 31.00
C ASP A 356 25.89 -1.04 31.59
N LEU A 357 25.92 0.23 32.02
CA LEU A 357 24.76 0.90 32.59
C LEU A 357 23.62 1.03 31.56
N ALA A 358 23.95 1.30 30.31
CA ALA A 358 22.97 1.45 29.26
C ALA A 358 22.32 0.11 28.89
N ASN A 359 23.08 -0.99 28.93
CA ASN A 359 22.57 -2.35 28.80
C ASN A 359 21.59 -2.69 29.93
N VAL A 360 21.91 -2.32 31.19
CA VAL A 360 21.01 -2.49 32.33
C VAL A 360 19.71 -1.70 32.15
N ILE A 361 19.79 -0.42 31.77
CA ILE A 361 18.61 0.43 31.53
C ILE A 361 17.73 -0.15 30.43
N ARG A 362 18.33 -0.55 29.29
CA ARG A 362 17.61 -1.12 28.16
C ARG A 362 16.88 -2.38 28.57
N PHE A 363 17.58 -3.27 29.28
CA PHE A 363 17.00 -4.51 29.75
C PHE A 363 15.88 -4.27 30.77
N TYR A 364 16.08 -3.35 31.72
CA TYR A 364 15.03 -2.93 32.65
C TYR A 364 13.78 -2.39 31.94
N GLN A 365 13.93 -1.57 30.89
CA GLN A 365 12.80 -1.06 30.11
C GLN A 365 12.05 -2.18 29.37
N ILE A 366 12.77 -3.16 28.81
CA ILE A 366 12.18 -4.35 28.18
C ILE A 366 11.37 -5.14 29.21
N ILE A 367 11.96 -5.42 30.38
CA ILE A 367 11.32 -6.14 31.47
C ILE A 367 10.06 -5.41 31.93
N SER A 368 10.15 -4.11 32.21
CA SER A 368 9.05 -3.30 32.74
C SER A 368 7.91 -3.13 31.73
N SER A 369 8.19 -3.21 30.43
CA SER A 369 7.17 -3.11 29.38
C SER A 369 6.60 -4.46 28.93
N SER A 370 7.31 -5.56 29.18
CA SER A 370 6.80 -6.90 28.89
C SER A 370 5.55 -7.20 29.72
N THR A 371 4.57 -7.85 29.10
CA THR A 371 3.39 -8.40 29.78
C THR A 371 3.64 -9.86 30.17
N CYS A 372 2.94 -10.35 31.20
CA CYS A 372 3.00 -11.77 31.52
C CYS A 372 2.25 -12.57 30.42
N PRO A 373 2.80 -13.68 29.89
CA PRO A 373 2.12 -14.49 28.88
C PRO A 373 0.82 -15.14 29.39
N ASN A 374 0.68 -15.35 30.70
CA ASN A 374 -0.57 -15.80 31.31
C ASN A 374 -1.66 -14.71 31.21
N SER A 375 -2.69 -14.94 30.38
CA SER A 375 -3.83 -14.02 30.20
C SER A 375 -4.65 -13.91 31.49
N GLY A 376 -4.34 -12.89 32.30
CA GLY A 376 -4.98 -12.62 33.60
C GLY A 376 -3.99 -12.28 34.70
N CYS A 377 -2.70 -12.58 34.50
CA CYS A 377 -1.66 -12.25 35.44
C CYS A 377 -1.23 -10.77 35.30
N LYS A 378 -1.57 -9.94 36.29
CA LYS A 378 -1.22 -8.50 36.38
C LYS A 378 0.01 -8.24 37.25
N GLU A 379 0.71 -9.30 37.61
CA GLU A 379 1.85 -9.29 38.51
C GLU A 379 3.09 -8.68 37.84
N GLN A 380 3.92 -8.06 38.66
CA GLN A 380 5.10 -7.32 38.21
C GLN A 380 6.29 -8.27 37.96
N PRO A 381 7.26 -7.86 37.13
CA PRO A 381 8.51 -8.60 37.01
C PRO A 381 9.28 -8.59 38.34
N LYS A 382 9.90 -9.72 38.69
CA LYS A 382 10.73 -9.86 39.89
C LYS A 382 11.97 -10.68 39.58
N LEU A 383 13.11 -10.29 40.13
CA LEU A 383 14.33 -11.10 40.07
C LEU A 383 14.17 -12.34 40.96
N GLN A 384 14.43 -13.49 40.37
CA GLN A 384 14.30 -14.79 41.00
C GLN A 384 15.68 -15.45 40.97
N VAL A 385 16.12 -15.93 42.14
CA VAL A 385 17.42 -16.60 42.27
C VAL A 385 17.36 -17.93 41.54
N LEU A 386 18.37 -18.21 40.73
CA LEU A 386 18.56 -19.50 40.10
C LEU A 386 19.36 -20.43 41.03
N PRO A 387 18.99 -21.72 41.12
CA PRO A 387 19.74 -22.69 41.92
C PRO A 387 21.13 -22.97 41.33
N VAL A 388 21.28 -22.76 40.02
CA VAL A 388 22.53 -22.88 39.26
C VAL A 388 22.60 -21.67 38.34
N ALA A 389 23.78 -21.07 38.21
CA ALA A 389 23.98 -19.95 37.29
C ALA A 389 23.45 -20.30 35.87
N SER A 390 22.89 -19.29 35.21
CA SER A 390 22.44 -19.40 33.83
C SER A 390 23.62 -19.71 32.91
N TRP A 391 23.31 -20.03 31.65
CA TRP A 391 24.34 -20.25 30.64
C TRP A 391 25.20 -19.01 30.36
N ASP A 392 24.63 -17.81 30.61
CA ASP A 392 25.30 -16.51 30.53
C ASP A 392 25.99 -16.12 31.86
N GLY A 393 26.16 -17.08 32.78
CA GLY A 393 26.82 -16.88 34.06
C GLY A 393 26.02 -16.05 35.09
N LYS A 394 24.70 -15.89 34.90
CA LYS A 394 23.85 -15.05 35.76
C LYS A 394 23.22 -15.84 36.90
N ASN A 395 23.18 -15.28 38.10
CA ASN A 395 22.61 -15.95 39.28
C ASN A 395 21.10 -15.71 39.40
N PHE A 396 20.56 -14.79 38.61
CA PHE A 396 19.15 -14.43 38.63
C PHE A 396 18.50 -14.61 37.26
N ILE A 397 17.18 -14.73 37.28
CA ILE A 397 16.31 -14.63 36.12
C ILE A 397 15.19 -13.65 36.41
N VAL A 398 14.62 -13.04 35.37
CA VAL A 398 13.44 -12.19 35.54
C VAL A 398 12.19 -13.06 35.46
N GLY A 399 11.64 -13.36 36.63
CA GLY A 399 10.38 -14.08 36.78
C GLY A 399 9.18 -13.15 36.96
N CYS A 400 8.04 -13.75 37.28
CA CYS A 400 6.82 -13.05 37.68
C CYS A 400 6.72 -12.99 39.21
N SER A 401 6.15 -11.93 39.78
CA SER A 401 5.86 -11.84 41.23
C SER A 401 4.69 -12.73 41.68
N HIS A 402 4.00 -13.38 40.75
CA HIS A 402 2.86 -14.24 41.07
C HIS A 402 3.25 -15.37 42.05
N PRO A 403 2.43 -15.67 43.08
CA PRO A 403 2.76 -16.70 44.08
C PRO A 403 2.96 -18.10 43.50
N GLU A 404 2.27 -18.42 42.40
CA GLU A 404 2.44 -19.71 41.72
C GLU A 404 3.64 -19.79 40.78
N TRP A 405 4.36 -18.68 40.59
CA TRP A 405 5.56 -18.70 39.76
C TRP A 405 6.61 -19.63 40.38
N SER A 406 7.13 -20.54 39.56
CA SER A 406 8.25 -21.40 39.92
C SER A 406 9.02 -21.78 38.66
N LEU A 407 10.26 -22.25 38.82
CA LEU A 407 11.07 -22.73 37.70
C LEU A 407 10.39 -23.86 36.91
N ALA A 408 9.57 -24.70 37.57
CA ALA A 408 8.79 -25.75 36.92
C ALA A 408 7.64 -25.18 36.06
N LYS A 409 7.04 -24.07 36.50
CA LYS A 409 5.92 -23.38 35.83
C LYS A 409 6.36 -22.16 35.00
N ARG A 410 7.66 -22.02 34.71
CA ARG A 410 8.23 -20.86 34.03
C ARG A 410 7.70 -20.60 32.62
N HIS A 411 7.10 -21.61 31.99
CA HIS A 411 6.46 -21.50 30.67
C HIS A 411 5.04 -20.91 30.75
N LEU A 412 4.40 -20.93 31.92
CA LEU A 412 3.08 -20.35 32.13
C LEU A 412 3.15 -18.86 32.41
N HIS A 413 4.25 -18.37 32.99
CA HIS A 413 4.42 -16.98 33.40
C HIS A 413 5.64 -16.34 32.76
N ARG A 414 5.92 -15.08 33.10
CA ARG A 414 7.13 -14.38 32.64
C ARG A 414 8.39 -15.12 33.10
N ASN A 415 9.31 -15.34 32.17
CA ASN A 415 10.59 -15.96 32.42
C ASN A 415 11.60 -15.47 31.37
N ILE A 416 12.36 -14.43 31.71
CA ILE A 416 13.30 -13.77 30.80
C ILE A 416 14.72 -13.93 31.36
N SER A 417 15.60 -14.60 30.62
CA SER A 417 17.02 -14.73 30.97
C SER A 417 17.71 -13.37 30.92
N ILE A 418 18.64 -13.16 31.86
CA ILE A 418 19.48 -11.95 31.92
C ILE A 418 20.67 -12.14 30.96
N PRO A 419 20.87 -11.27 29.95
CA PRO A 419 22.00 -11.38 29.03
C PRO A 419 23.36 -11.15 29.72
N GLU A 420 24.43 -11.73 29.17
CA GLU A 420 25.80 -11.59 29.68
C GLU A 420 26.24 -10.14 29.90
N ALA A 421 25.92 -9.25 28.96
CA ALA A 421 26.29 -7.83 29.00
C ALA A 421 25.54 -7.00 30.08
N VAL A 422 24.56 -7.58 30.78
CA VAL A 422 23.80 -6.87 31.81
C VAL A 422 24.45 -7.09 33.18
N ASN A 423 24.89 -6.00 33.82
CA ASN A 423 25.41 -6.06 35.19
C ASN A 423 24.28 -6.38 36.19
N GLU A 424 24.34 -7.58 36.75
CA GLU A 424 23.29 -8.16 37.59
C GLU A 424 23.10 -7.39 38.91
N ASN A 425 24.18 -6.88 39.49
CA ASN A 425 24.12 -6.12 40.74
C ASN A 425 23.44 -4.76 40.55
N VAL A 426 23.74 -4.09 39.44
CA VAL A 426 23.08 -2.82 39.09
C VAL A 426 21.61 -3.08 38.76
N LEU A 427 21.30 -4.12 37.99
CA LEU A 427 19.91 -4.49 37.69
C LEU A 427 19.11 -4.79 38.96
N LEU A 428 19.70 -5.52 39.92
CA LEU A 428 19.07 -5.80 41.21
C LEU A 428 18.70 -4.52 41.94
N TYR A 429 19.62 -3.54 41.97
CA TYR A 429 19.35 -2.24 42.56
C TYR A 429 18.22 -1.50 41.81
N VAL A 430 18.30 -1.43 40.48
CA VAL A 430 17.33 -0.72 39.63
C VAL A 430 15.92 -1.30 39.78
N MET A 431 15.79 -2.63 39.83
CA MET A 431 14.51 -3.29 40.03
C MET A 431 13.95 -3.07 41.45
N ALA A 432 14.82 -3.01 42.47
CA ALA A 432 14.40 -2.75 43.85
C ALA A 432 13.98 -1.27 44.08
N HIS A 433 14.54 -0.34 43.31
CA HIS A 433 14.32 1.10 43.48
C HIS A 433 13.56 1.71 42.29
N ALA A 434 12.60 0.98 41.71
CA ALA A 434 11.67 1.48 40.69
C ALA A 434 12.34 2.21 39.50
N GLY A 435 13.53 1.76 39.09
CA GLY A 435 14.27 2.35 37.98
C GLY A 435 15.39 3.32 38.37
N HIS A 436 15.53 3.68 39.65
CA HIS A 436 16.65 4.50 40.14
C HIS A 436 17.97 3.73 40.03
N LEU A 437 18.99 4.39 39.46
CA LEU A 437 20.34 3.86 39.35
C LEU A 437 21.14 4.18 40.63
N PRO A 438 22.10 3.33 41.03
CA PRO A 438 22.94 3.61 42.18
C PRO A 438 23.89 4.78 41.88
N GLU A 439 24.11 5.66 42.87
CA GLU A 439 24.98 6.85 42.71
C GLU A 439 26.39 6.48 42.24
N SER A 440 26.91 5.32 42.66
CA SER A 440 28.21 4.81 42.23
C SER A 440 28.28 4.55 40.72
N ALA A 441 27.19 4.11 40.10
CA ALA A 441 27.12 3.93 38.64
C ALA A 441 27.00 5.27 37.90
N LEU A 442 26.45 6.30 38.54
CA LEU A 442 26.32 7.65 37.96
C LEU A 442 27.64 8.43 37.92
N GLN A 443 28.58 8.12 38.82
CA GLN A 443 29.87 8.81 38.93
C GLN A 443 30.93 8.30 37.94
N GLY A 444 30.72 7.12 37.34
CA GLY A 444 31.78 6.38 36.64
C GLY A 444 31.78 6.43 35.11
N GLU A 445 30.71 6.89 34.46
CA GLU A 445 30.53 6.63 33.02
C GLU A 445 30.19 7.86 32.18
N SER A 446 30.90 7.98 31.06
CA SER A 446 30.70 8.97 30.00
C SER A 446 29.52 8.64 29.07
N CYS A 447 28.65 7.70 29.44
CA CYS A 447 27.53 7.29 28.60
C CYS A 447 26.51 8.44 28.51
N ASN A 448 26.51 9.15 27.38
CA ASN A 448 25.61 10.26 27.14
C ASN A 448 24.18 9.76 26.85
N LEU A 449 23.49 9.33 27.90
CA LEU A 449 22.16 8.70 27.80
C LEU A 449 21.01 9.71 27.63
N ASN A 450 21.24 11.01 27.88
CA ASN A 450 20.13 11.90 28.27
C ASN A 450 19.97 13.18 27.45
N HIS A 451 21.01 13.65 26.75
CA HIS A 451 20.99 15.05 26.27
C HIS A 451 20.94 15.23 24.76
N LYS A 452 21.39 14.24 23.98
CA LYS A 452 21.46 14.37 22.51
C LYS A 452 21.14 13.04 21.82
N CYS A 453 19.87 12.65 21.87
CA CYS A 453 19.43 11.43 21.20
C CYS A 453 19.37 11.67 19.68
N PRO A 454 20.05 10.87 18.84
CA PRO A 454 19.96 11.02 17.38
C PRO A 454 18.81 10.21 16.77
N ILE A 455 17.97 9.56 17.57
CA ILE A 455 16.93 8.67 17.06
C ILE A 455 15.78 9.47 16.46
N ALA A 456 15.73 9.41 15.14
CA ALA A 456 14.60 9.74 14.29
C ALA A 456 14.14 8.46 13.57
N VAL A 457 12.83 8.26 13.48
CA VAL A 457 12.23 7.11 12.80
C VAL A 457 11.09 7.56 11.92
N HIS A 458 10.82 6.78 10.88
CA HIS A 458 9.67 6.97 10.03
C HIS A 458 8.36 6.89 10.86
N PRO A 459 7.41 7.83 10.72
CA PRO A 459 6.15 7.83 11.46
C PRO A 459 5.33 6.53 11.33
N CYS A 460 5.38 5.88 10.16
CA CYS A 460 4.71 4.59 9.94
C CYS A 460 5.41 3.39 10.59
N SER A 461 6.54 3.58 11.29
CA SER A 461 7.17 2.50 12.09
C SER A 461 6.33 2.09 13.30
N HIS A 462 5.32 2.89 13.66
CA HIS A 462 4.46 2.71 14.84
C HIS A 462 5.25 2.62 16.17
N LYS A 463 6.52 3.01 16.18
CA LYS A 463 7.35 3.04 17.39
C LYS A 463 6.88 4.17 18.31
N GLN A 464 6.35 3.79 19.46
CA GLN A 464 5.86 4.75 20.47
C GLN A 464 6.97 5.25 21.41
N TYR A 465 8.08 4.51 21.52
CA TYR A 465 9.18 4.80 22.43
C TYR A 465 10.52 4.68 21.71
N CYS A 466 11.51 5.45 22.16
CA CYS A 466 12.87 5.38 21.66
C CYS A 466 13.49 4.00 21.95
N SER A 467 14.32 3.52 21.03
CA SER A 467 15.07 2.27 21.20
C SER A 467 16.34 2.43 22.03
N LEU A 468 16.82 3.66 22.22
CA LEU A 468 17.98 3.94 23.07
C LEU A 468 17.56 4.05 24.54
N SER A 469 18.53 3.75 25.40
CA SER A 469 18.40 3.91 26.85
C SER A 469 18.41 5.38 27.21
N HIS A 470 17.47 5.76 28.07
CA HIS A 470 17.34 7.12 28.57
C HIS A 470 17.17 7.12 30.07
N MET A 471 17.68 8.17 30.69
CA MET A 471 17.58 8.44 32.11
C MET A 471 17.19 9.91 32.33
N VAL A 472 16.45 10.18 33.39
CA VAL A 472 16.24 11.55 33.86
C VAL A 472 16.38 11.55 35.37
N ASN A 473 17.27 12.40 35.90
CA ASN A 473 17.52 12.53 37.34
C ASN A 473 17.85 11.19 38.04
N GLY A 474 18.72 10.38 37.43
CA GLY A 474 19.10 9.07 37.98
C GLY A 474 18.09 7.94 37.75
N VAL A 475 16.94 8.21 37.12
CA VAL A 475 15.87 7.22 36.88
C VAL A 475 15.87 6.78 35.43
N ALA A 476 15.88 5.47 35.19
CA ALA A 476 15.66 4.87 33.89
C ALA A 476 14.23 5.18 33.38
N ILE A 477 14.11 5.85 32.23
CA ILE A 477 12.81 6.21 31.63
C ILE A 477 12.67 5.65 30.22
N ARG A 478 11.44 5.35 29.79
CA ARG A 478 11.14 5.07 28.38
C ARG A 478 10.75 6.37 27.70
N SER A 479 11.67 6.94 26.94
CA SER A 479 11.41 8.20 26.26
C SER A 479 10.39 8.01 25.13
N PRO A 480 9.24 8.70 25.16
CA PRO A 480 8.27 8.61 24.08
C PRO A 480 8.81 9.26 22.81
N MET A 481 8.30 8.79 21.68
CA MET A 481 8.52 9.42 20.37
C MET A 481 7.49 10.53 20.16
N ILE A 482 7.96 11.70 19.72
CA ILE A 482 7.13 12.85 19.35
C ILE A 482 7.18 13.04 17.83
N ASN A 483 6.03 13.35 17.24
CA ASN A 483 5.95 13.58 15.80
C ASN A 483 6.23 15.04 15.47
N HIS A 484 7.25 15.28 14.66
CA HIS A 484 7.53 16.57 14.05
C HIS A 484 6.85 16.60 12.69
N THR A 485 5.74 17.34 12.61
CA THR A 485 4.90 17.40 11.40
C THR A 485 5.61 18.15 10.27
N CYS A 486 5.50 17.64 9.05
CA CYS A 486 5.91 18.35 7.84
C CYS A 486 4.74 19.16 7.27
N LEU A 487 5.01 20.33 6.71
CA LEU A 487 3.99 21.18 6.07
C LEU A 487 3.73 20.79 4.62
N SER A 488 4.59 19.96 4.03
CA SER A 488 4.51 19.56 2.63
C SER A 488 3.22 18.80 2.34
N ARG A 489 2.64 19.13 1.19
CA ARG A 489 1.40 18.52 0.68
C ARG A 489 1.62 18.13 -0.78
N MET A 490 1.10 16.97 -1.14
CA MET A 490 1.11 16.47 -2.51
C MET A 490 -0.32 16.40 -3.01
N LYS A 491 -0.53 16.85 -4.25
CA LYS A 491 -1.79 16.63 -4.98
C LYS A 491 -1.48 15.81 -6.21
N ILE A 492 -2.12 14.65 -6.31
CA ILE A 492 -1.96 13.73 -7.44
C ILE A 492 -3.26 13.75 -8.23
N TYR A 493 -3.16 14.05 -9.52
CA TYR A 493 -4.27 14.02 -10.46
C TYR A 493 -4.18 12.72 -11.25
N VAL A 494 -5.11 11.80 -11.02
CA VAL A 494 -5.09 10.48 -11.64
C VAL A 494 -6.28 10.31 -12.59
N PRO A 495 -6.05 10.13 -13.90
CA PRO A 495 -7.12 9.88 -14.86
C PRO A 495 -7.73 8.48 -14.65
N PRO A 496 -9.00 8.25 -15.02
CA PRO A 496 -9.57 6.92 -15.04
C PRO A 496 -8.87 6.06 -16.09
N SER A 497 -8.51 4.83 -15.72
CA SER A 497 -7.87 3.91 -16.65
C SER A 497 -8.80 3.52 -17.80
N ASN A 498 -8.24 3.17 -18.97
CA ASN A 498 -9.03 2.71 -20.11
C ASN A 498 -9.93 1.52 -19.76
N LYS A 499 -9.44 0.58 -18.94
CA LYS A 499 -10.22 -0.56 -18.46
C LYS A 499 -11.42 -0.14 -17.61
N GLU A 500 -11.25 0.85 -16.73
CA GLU A 500 -12.35 1.37 -15.91
C GLU A 500 -13.38 2.12 -16.76
N GLN A 501 -12.94 2.91 -17.74
CA GLN A 501 -13.83 3.60 -18.68
C GLN A 501 -14.62 2.62 -19.55
N GLU A 502 -13.97 1.57 -20.05
CA GLU A 502 -14.59 0.51 -20.83
C GLU A 502 -15.58 -0.30 -19.99
N LEU A 503 -15.23 -0.63 -18.74
CA LEU A 503 -16.13 -1.30 -17.80
C LEU A 503 -17.40 -0.47 -17.55
N VAL A 504 -17.25 0.82 -17.27
CA VAL A 504 -18.40 1.72 -17.06
C VAL A 504 -19.24 1.85 -18.32
N THR A 505 -18.60 2.00 -19.48
CA THR A 505 -19.29 2.05 -20.78
C THR A 505 -20.07 0.76 -21.03
N THR A 506 -19.46 -0.40 -20.82
CA THR A 506 -20.11 -1.71 -20.97
C THR A 506 -21.28 -1.86 -20.01
N ALA A 507 -21.13 -1.41 -18.77
CA ALA A 507 -22.19 -1.42 -17.78
C ALA A 507 -23.37 -0.51 -18.19
N ILE A 508 -23.09 0.70 -18.69
CA ILE A 508 -24.12 1.63 -19.20
C ILE A 508 -24.88 1.00 -20.36
N MET A 509 -24.17 0.40 -21.32
CA MET A 509 -24.78 -0.25 -22.49
C MET A 509 -25.61 -1.48 -22.09
N ALA A 510 -25.15 -2.26 -21.11
CA ALA A 510 -25.85 -3.46 -20.64
C ALA A 510 -27.15 -3.15 -19.88
N VAL A 511 -27.19 -2.02 -19.16
CA VAL A 511 -28.43 -1.56 -18.49
C VAL A 511 -29.37 -0.85 -19.48
N GLY A 512 -28.79 -0.18 -20.49
CA GLY A 512 -29.49 0.68 -21.43
C GLY A 512 -29.58 2.11 -20.90
N THR A 513 -29.50 3.10 -21.80
CA THR A 513 -29.43 4.52 -21.39
C THR A 513 -30.81 5.15 -21.12
N SER A 514 -31.88 4.55 -21.64
CA SER A 514 -33.25 5.08 -21.51
C SER A 514 -33.70 5.11 -20.03
N GLY A 515 -33.91 6.31 -19.52
CA GLY A 515 -34.25 6.53 -18.11
C GLY A 515 -33.12 6.25 -17.11
N LEU A 516 -31.92 5.87 -17.57
CA LEU A 516 -30.81 5.46 -16.71
C LEU A 516 -30.39 6.57 -15.74
N THR A 517 -30.37 6.26 -14.46
CA THR A 517 -29.80 7.08 -13.39
C THR A 517 -28.56 6.40 -12.82
N HIS A 518 -27.69 7.16 -12.15
CA HIS A 518 -26.52 6.60 -11.49
C HIS A 518 -26.91 5.49 -10.48
N GLN A 519 -28.00 5.68 -9.73
CA GLN A 519 -28.47 4.70 -8.74
C GLN A 519 -28.96 3.43 -9.42
N GLN A 520 -29.69 3.53 -10.54
CA GLN A 520 -30.10 2.37 -11.32
C GLN A 520 -28.89 1.60 -11.84
N LEU A 521 -27.88 2.30 -12.39
CA LEU A 521 -26.64 1.68 -12.87
C LEU A 521 -25.92 0.93 -11.73
N LEU A 522 -25.77 1.54 -10.55
CA LEU A 522 -25.12 0.91 -9.40
C LEU A 522 -25.92 -0.28 -8.83
N SER A 523 -27.25 -0.23 -8.88
CA SER A 523 -28.13 -1.28 -8.38
C SER A 523 -28.42 -2.40 -9.38
N ALA A 524 -28.03 -2.23 -10.65
CA ALA A 524 -28.36 -3.17 -11.70
C ALA A 524 -27.63 -4.51 -11.48
N PRO A 525 -28.35 -5.65 -11.53
CA PRO A 525 -27.72 -6.96 -11.42
C PRO A 525 -26.67 -7.21 -12.52
N THR A 526 -26.89 -6.68 -13.73
CA THR A 526 -25.96 -6.78 -14.86
C THR A 526 -24.63 -6.07 -14.57
N THR A 527 -24.67 -4.87 -13.99
CA THR A 527 -23.47 -4.14 -13.57
C THR A 527 -22.69 -4.89 -12.49
N THR A 528 -23.39 -5.46 -11.51
CA THR A 528 -22.75 -6.27 -10.45
C THR A 528 -22.09 -7.53 -11.04
N ALA A 529 -22.75 -8.18 -12.01
CA ALA A 529 -22.18 -9.34 -12.70
C ALA A 529 -20.92 -8.98 -13.51
N LEU A 530 -20.93 -7.85 -14.23
CA LEU A 530 -19.76 -7.32 -14.94
C LEU A 530 -18.58 -7.00 -14.01
N CYS A 531 -18.88 -6.59 -12.77
CA CYS A 531 -17.89 -6.31 -11.74
C CYS A 531 -17.49 -7.55 -10.92
N GLY A 532 -17.78 -8.77 -11.40
CA GLY A 532 -17.41 -10.01 -10.71
C GLY A 532 -18.09 -10.18 -9.34
N GLY A 533 -19.31 -9.66 -9.18
CA GLY A 533 -20.05 -9.67 -7.92
C GLY A 533 -19.72 -8.51 -6.98
N GLN A 534 -18.78 -7.63 -7.33
CA GLN A 534 -18.45 -6.44 -6.55
C GLN A 534 -19.26 -5.22 -6.99
N LEU A 535 -19.25 -4.17 -6.18
CA LEU A 535 -19.84 -2.88 -6.56
C LEU A 535 -18.96 -2.18 -7.59
N LEU A 536 -19.57 -1.52 -8.57
CA LEU A 536 -18.87 -0.78 -9.62
C LEU A 536 -17.89 0.25 -9.05
N ASN A 537 -18.25 0.93 -7.97
CA ASN A 537 -17.41 1.93 -7.31
C ASN A 537 -16.22 1.34 -6.53
N THR A 538 -16.20 0.02 -6.29
CA THR A 538 -15.06 -0.69 -5.71
C THR A 538 -14.05 -1.09 -6.79
N VAL A 539 -14.54 -1.38 -8.00
CA VAL A 539 -13.71 -1.81 -9.15
C VAL A 539 -13.20 -0.61 -9.95
N ALA A 540 -14.04 0.41 -10.15
CA ALA A 540 -13.74 1.62 -10.89
C ALA A 540 -13.74 2.83 -9.94
N ILE A 541 -12.63 3.00 -9.21
CA ILE A 541 -12.48 3.98 -8.12
C ILE A 541 -12.80 5.43 -8.56
N PRO A 542 -12.40 5.91 -9.76
CA PRO A 542 -12.74 7.25 -10.23
C PRO A 542 -14.25 7.52 -10.29
N TYR A 543 -15.07 6.46 -10.36
CA TYR A 543 -16.54 6.55 -10.43
C TYR A 543 -17.22 6.37 -9.07
N LEU A 544 -16.45 6.34 -7.96
CA LEU A 544 -17.01 6.50 -6.62
C LEU A 544 -17.69 7.87 -6.45
N ASN A 545 -17.22 8.88 -7.18
CA ASN A 545 -17.92 10.14 -7.28
C ASN A 545 -19.13 10.01 -8.23
N ASN A 546 -20.34 10.15 -7.69
CA ASN A 546 -21.57 10.09 -8.48
C ASN A 546 -21.53 11.04 -9.67
N ARG A 547 -20.84 12.19 -9.59
CA ARG A 547 -20.72 13.14 -10.69
C ARG A 547 -19.96 12.56 -11.88
N CYS A 548 -18.90 11.77 -11.68
CA CYS A 548 -18.22 11.06 -12.78
C CYS A 548 -19.18 10.14 -13.51
N LEU A 549 -19.96 9.38 -12.74
CA LEU A 549 -20.91 8.43 -13.29
C LEU A 549 -22.05 9.15 -14.02
N TYR A 550 -22.55 10.27 -13.48
CA TYR A 550 -23.54 11.12 -14.14
C TYR A 550 -23.05 11.65 -15.48
N ASP A 551 -21.82 12.15 -15.55
CA ASP A 551 -21.29 12.73 -16.77
C ASP A 551 -21.06 11.65 -17.83
N ALA A 552 -20.55 10.46 -17.43
CA ALA A 552 -20.44 9.30 -18.33
C ALA A 552 -21.81 8.84 -18.87
N ILE A 553 -22.83 8.74 -18.00
CA ILE A 553 -24.21 8.42 -18.41
C ILE A 553 -24.75 9.51 -19.36
N THR A 554 -24.51 10.78 -19.05
CA THR A 554 -24.99 11.92 -19.86
C THR A 554 -24.33 11.93 -21.23
N GLU A 555 -23.03 11.63 -21.31
CA GLU A 555 -22.31 11.51 -22.57
C GLU A 555 -22.88 10.39 -23.44
N HIS A 556 -23.12 9.21 -22.86
CA HIS A 556 -23.76 8.10 -23.56
C HIS A 556 -25.19 8.41 -24.00
N LYS A 557 -25.99 9.06 -23.13
CA LYS A 557 -27.32 9.55 -23.50
C LYS A 557 -27.27 10.55 -24.65
N ARG A 558 -26.27 11.44 -24.70
CA ARG A 558 -26.10 12.41 -25.79
C ARG A 558 -25.73 11.71 -27.10
N LYS A 559 -24.95 10.62 -27.05
CA LYS A 559 -24.61 9.79 -28.21
C LYS A 559 -25.84 9.04 -28.74
N GLU A 560 -26.63 8.42 -27.87
CA GLU A 560 -27.84 7.67 -28.26
C GLU A 560 -29.02 8.58 -28.64
N PHE A 561 -29.16 9.72 -27.95
CA PHE A 561 -30.22 10.71 -28.16
C PHE A 561 -29.61 12.08 -28.53
N PRO A 562 -29.08 12.25 -29.75
CA PRO A 562 -28.36 13.45 -30.16
C PRO A 562 -29.22 14.73 -30.20
N LYS A 563 -30.55 14.59 -30.22
CA LYS A 563 -31.52 15.69 -30.12
C LYS A 563 -32.18 15.78 -28.74
N GLY A 564 -31.59 15.14 -27.74
CA GLY A 564 -32.09 15.10 -26.37
C GLY A 564 -33.26 14.14 -26.18
N LEU A 565 -33.85 14.16 -24.98
CA LEU A 565 -35.01 13.34 -24.59
C LEU A 565 -36.33 14.11 -24.62
N GLN A 566 -36.30 15.35 -25.12
CA GLN A 566 -37.47 16.24 -25.24
C GLN A 566 -38.18 16.05 -26.59
N TRP A 567 -39.10 16.95 -26.94
CA TRP A 567 -39.88 16.90 -28.17
C TRP A 567 -39.02 16.73 -29.43
N GLU A 568 -37.90 17.45 -29.52
CA GLU A 568 -36.96 17.38 -30.64
C GLU A 568 -36.34 15.98 -30.77
N GLY A 569 -36.11 15.31 -29.64
CA GLY A 569 -35.67 13.93 -29.58
C GLY A 569 -36.70 12.96 -30.12
N VAL A 570 -37.97 13.12 -29.70
CA VAL A 570 -39.09 12.30 -30.19
C VAL A 570 -39.29 12.51 -31.69
N GLN A 571 -39.25 13.76 -32.15
CA GLN A 571 -39.36 14.12 -33.56
C GLN A 571 -38.24 13.51 -34.39
N HIS A 572 -37.00 13.60 -33.89
CA HIS A 572 -35.85 12.99 -34.54
C HIS A 572 -36.00 11.46 -34.63
N ASN A 573 -36.43 10.80 -33.55
CA ASN A 573 -36.65 9.35 -33.54
C ASN A 573 -37.76 8.95 -34.53
N TYR A 574 -38.86 9.70 -34.57
CA TYR A 574 -39.94 9.45 -35.52
C TYR A 574 -39.47 9.56 -36.98
N LEU A 575 -38.80 10.66 -37.31
CA LEU A 575 -38.33 10.92 -38.68
C LEU A 575 -37.21 9.97 -39.13
N THR A 576 -36.33 9.56 -38.22
CA THR A 576 -35.16 8.74 -38.60
C THR A 576 -35.39 7.24 -38.50
N LEU A 577 -36.20 6.79 -37.53
CA LEU A 577 -36.44 5.37 -37.23
C LEU A 577 -37.90 4.98 -37.51
N GLN A 578 -38.87 5.54 -36.77
CA GLN A 578 -40.24 5.01 -36.75
C GLN A 578 -40.94 5.11 -38.11
N SER A 579 -40.82 6.25 -38.81
CA SER A 579 -41.44 6.47 -40.12
C SER A 579 -40.94 5.51 -41.22
N LYS A 580 -39.82 4.82 -41.00
CA LYS A 580 -39.24 3.85 -41.93
C LYS A 580 -39.60 2.40 -41.58
N LEU A 581 -40.13 2.15 -40.38
CA LEU A 581 -40.56 0.81 -39.99
C LEU A 581 -41.88 0.46 -40.69
N PRO A 582 -42.14 -0.83 -40.97
CA PRO A 582 -43.47 -1.28 -41.36
C PRO A 582 -44.50 -0.87 -40.29
N VAL A 583 -45.72 -0.52 -40.70
CA VAL A 583 -46.79 -0.05 -39.79
C VAL A 583 -47.01 -1.00 -38.61
N ALA A 584 -46.88 -2.31 -38.82
CA ALA A 584 -47.01 -3.33 -37.77
C ALA A 584 -45.91 -3.28 -36.68
N GLN A 585 -44.79 -2.61 -36.96
CA GLN A 585 -43.64 -2.45 -36.05
C GLN A 585 -43.48 -1.01 -35.55
N CYS A 586 -44.24 -0.06 -36.09
CA CYS A 586 -44.22 1.33 -35.62
C CYS A 586 -44.85 1.41 -34.23
N TYR A 587 -44.11 2.00 -33.29
CA TYR A 587 -44.67 2.40 -31.99
C TYR A 587 -45.26 3.80 -32.09
N ILE A 588 -44.57 4.73 -32.76
CA ILE A 588 -45.06 6.08 -33.03
C ILE A 588 -45.64 6.13 -34.45
N HIS A 589 -46.94 6.40 -34.55
CA HIS A 589 -47.66 6.40 -35.83
C HIS A 589 -47.80 7.81 -36.40
N SER A 590 -47.98 8.80 -35.54
CA SER A 590 -48.09 10.20 -35.97
C SER A 590 -47.53 11.16 -34.92
N MET A 591 -46.98 12.27 -35.41
CA MET A 591 -46.60 13.41 -34.59
C MET A 591 -47.30 14.65 -35.12
N ILE A 592 -48.07 15.32 -34.27
CA ILE A 592 -48.88 16.47 -34.63
C ILE A 592 -48.38 17.66 -33.81
N THR A 593 -48.05 18.75 -34.51
CA THR A 593 -47.73 20.04 -33.88
C THR A 593 -48.70 21.08 -34.43
N GLN A 594 -49.64 21.53 -33.60
CA GLN A 594 -50.64 22.52 -34.03
C GLN A 594 -50.97 23.48 -32.87
N ASN A 595 -50.93 24.79 -33.14
CA ASN A 595 -51.24 25.84 -32.16
C ASN A 595 -50.46 25.73 -30.83
N GLY A 596 -49.19 25.33 -30.89
CA GLY A 596 -48.36 25.12 -29.70
C GLY A 596 -48.65 23.82 -28.94
N CYS A 597 -49.64 23.04 -29.37
CA CYS A 597 -49.87 21.69 -28.86
C CYS A 597 -48.98 20.70 -29.61
N GLN A 598 -48.28 19.87 -28.85
CA GLN A 598 -47.40 18.81 -29.33
C GLN A 598 -48.01 17.47 -28.93
N MET A 599 -48.44 16.68 -29.90
CA MET A 599 -49.11 15.40 -29.67
C MET A 599 -48.38 14.28 -30.40
N VAL A 600 -48.08 13.20 -29.67
CA VAL A 600 -47.53 11.96 -30.23
C VAL A 600 -48.62 10.90 -30.15
N VAL A 601 -48.93 10.29 -31.30
CA VAL A 601 -49.91 9.21 -31.39
C VAL A 601 -49.15 7.89 -31.46
N THR A 602 -49.22 7.12 -30.38
CA THR A 602 -48.71 5.75 -30.32
C THR A 602 -49.88 4.76 -30.34
N MET A 603 -49.74 3.64 -31.05
CA MET A 603 -50.75 2.58 -31.02
C MET A 603 -50.10 1.21 -31.14
N ASN A 604 -50.71 0.21 -30.50
CA ASN A 604 -50.40 -1.18 -30.79
C ASN A 604 -51.22 -1.58 -32.03
N PRO A 605 -50.57 -1.94 -33.17
CA PRO A 605 -51.27 -2.24 -34.42
C PRO A 605 -52.28 -3.38 -34.29
N ASP A 606 -52.01 -4.37 -33.44
CA ASP A 606 -52.92 -5.50 -33.22
C ASP A 606 -54.19 -5.11 -32.48
N LEU A 607 -54.13 -4.08 -31.63
CA LEU A 607 -55.30 -3.54 -30.96
C LEU A 607 -56.01 -2.51 -31.83
N ALA A 608 -55.27 -1.72 -32.61
CA ALA A 608 -55.80 -0.65 -33.44
C ALA A 608 -56.79 -1.15 -34.50
N LYS A 609 -56.62 -2.38 -35.01
CA LYS A 609 -57.57 -2.97 -35.97
C LYS A 609 -58.99 -3.15 -35.39
N HIS A 610 -59.10 -3.27 -34.06
CA HIS A 610 -60.38 -3.43 -33.36
C HIS A 610 -61.01 -2.10 -32.95
N ILE A 611 -60.42 -0.95 -33.30
CA ILE A 611 -60.87 0.37 -32.82
C ILE A 611 -62.29 0.70 -33.30
N HIS A 612 -62.68 0.21 -34.48
CA HIS A 612 -64.03 0.38 -35.05
C HIS A 612 -65.03 -0.63 -34.50
N ASP A 613 -64.56 -1.74 -33.93
CA ASP A 613 -65.39 -2.77 -33.30
C ASP A 613 -65.61 -2.48 -31.80
N ALA A 614 -64.77 -1.62 -31.23
CA ALA A 614 -64.81 -1.26 -29.83
C ALA A 614 -66.02 -0.37 -29.52
N THR A 615 -66.84 -0.78 -28.55
CA THR A 615 -67.97 0.03 -28.06
C THR A 615 -67.54 1.20 -27.19
N SER A 616 -66.30 1.20 -26.70
CA SER A 616 -65.70 2.28 -25.92
C SER A 616 -64.18 2.26 -26.05
N LEU A 617 -63.56 3.43 -25.89
CA LEU A 617 -62.11 3.61 -25.90
C LEU A 617 -61.64 4.09 -24.54
N ALA A 618 -60.72 3.35 -23.93
CA ALA A 618 -59.96 3.82 -22.78
C ALA A 618 -58.65 4.43 -23.29
N ILE A 619 -58.57 5.76 -23.25
CA ILE A 619 -57.38 6.50 -23.70
C ILE A 619 -56.60 6.92 -22.46
N ASP A 620 -55.38 6.39 -22.33
CA ASP A 620 -54.43 6.84 -21.31
C ASP A 620 -53.78 8.14 -21.79
N PHE A 621 -54.19 9.26 -21.21
CA PHE A 621 -53.52 10.54 -21.41
C PHE A 621 -52.43 10.70 -20.36
N THR A 622 -51.19 10.35 -20.71
CA THR A 622 -50.04 10.75 -19.90
C THR A 622 -49.62 12.15 -20.30
N TYR A 623 -49.98 13.16 -19.50
CA TYR A 623 -49.38 14.48 -19.58
C TYR A 623 -47.97 14.39 -18.97
N LYS A 624 -46.93 14.50 -19.80
CA LYS A 624 -45.54 14.59 -19.34
C LYS A 624 -45.05 16.02 -19.38
#